data_AF-A0AAD6NTT6-F1
#
_entry.id   AF-A0AAD6NTT6-F1
#
_cell.length_a   1.000
_cell.length_b   1.000
_cell.length_c   1.000
_cell.angle_alpha   90.00
_cell.angle_beta   90.00
_cell.angle_gamma   90.00
#
_symmetry.space_group_name_H-M   'P 1'
#
loop_
_entity.id
_entity.type
_entity.pdbx_description
1 polymer ?
#
loop_
_entity_poly.entity_id
_entity_poly.type
_entity_poly.pdbx_seq_one_letter_code
_entity_poly.pdbx_strand_id
1 'polypeptide(L)'
;MWLRNPFSRLGIYNESVDLQMSTDWFNGDPQSENNAINTGFYFTRSNNKTISLFETWYGRKDNSSGKKEQDVLFDLMTAGMFGQLGVHPRFLDTVYFSGFCKDSTDIKAVITVHANCCRSINAKVGDLTAVLRDWKRV
;
A
#
# COMPACT_ATOMS: atom_id res chain seq x y z
N MET A 1 -6.02 8.78 -5.39
CA MET A 1 -7.22 9.56 -5.04
C MET A 1 -7.73 9.15 -3.67
N TRP A 2 -8.20 10.11 -2.88
CA TRP A 2 -8.83 9.86 -1.58
C TRP A 2 -10.32 10.18 -1.71
N LEU A 3 -11.16 9.16 -1.58
CA LEU A 3 -12.61 9.23 -1.74
C LEU A 3 -13.32 9.34 -0.39
N ARG A 4 -12.70 8.83 0.68
CA ARG A 4 -13.24 8.85 2.05
C ARG A 4 -12.12 9.04 3.07
N ASN A 5 -12.50 9.20 4.33
CA ASN A 5 -11.58 9.28 5.45
C ASN A 5 -10.89 7.90 5.69
N PRO A 6 -9.57 7.76 5.47
CA PRO A 6 -8.88 6.49 5.66
C PRO A 6 -8.71 6.10 7.13
N PHE A 7 -8.78 7.06 8.05
CA PHE A 7 -8.65 6.78 9.49
C PHE A 7 -9.76 5.87 10.03
N SER A 8 -10.87 5.69 9.30
CA SER A 8 -11.93 4.73 9.63
C SER A 8 -11.52 3.26 9.49
N ARG A 9 -10.49 2.95 8.70
CA ARG A 9 -9.99 1.58 8.48
C ARG A 9 -8.52 1.39 8.85
N LEU A 10 -7.78 2.47 9.00
CA LEU A 10 -6.43 2.42 9.57
C LEU A 10 -6.50 2.08 11.06
N GLY A 11 -5.65 1.15 11.48
CA GLY A 11 -5.52 0.73 12.88
C GLY A 11 -4.79 1.77 13.75
N ILE A 12 -5.26 3.02 13.77
CA ILE A 12 -4.57 4.13 14.46
C ILE A 12 -4.44 3.92 15.98
N TYR A 13 -5.44 3.26 16.58
CA TYR A 13 -5.47 2.92 18.01
C TYR A 13 -4.77 1.60 18.32
N ASN A 14 -4.35 0.84 17.31
CA ASN A 14 -3.57 -0.36 17.54
C ASN A 14 -2.09 0.02 17.59
N GLU A 15 -1.53 0.04 18.80
CA GLU A 15 -0.13 0.35 19.03
C GLU A 15 0.81 -0.79 18.61
N SER A 16 0.29 -2.00 18.43
CA SER A 16 1.08 -3.14 17.96
C SER A 16 1.35 -3.12 16.46
N VAL A 17 0.70 -2.22 15.70
CA VAL A 17 0.87 -2.10 14.24
C VAL A 17 1.82 -0.95 13.94
N ASP A 18 2.98 -1.28 13.37
CA ASP A 18 4.05 -0.36 13.06
C ASP A 18 3.85 0.27 11.67
N LEU A 19 3.43 -0.54 10.70
CA LEU A 19 3.27 -0.16 9.29
C LEU A 19 1.96 -0.73 8.72
N GLN A 20 1.20 0.09 7.98
CA GLN A 20 0.01 -0.34 7.24
C GLN A 20 0.19 0.02 5.77
N MET A 21 0.06 -0.93 4.85
CA MET A 21 0.37 -0.67 3.43
C MET A 21 -0.67 -1.22 2.47
N SER A 22 -0.88 -0.51 1.36
CA SER A 22 -1.68 -1.00 0.23
C SER A 22 -1.05 -2.23 -0.42
N THR A 23 -1.86 -2.96 -1.18
CA THR A 23 -1.42 -4.14 -1.92
C THR A 23 -1.92 -4.07 -3.37
N ASP A 24 -1.13 -4.57 -4.31
CA ASP A 24 -1.58 -4.82 -5.69
C ASP A 24 -2.54 -6.01 -5.72
N TRP A 25 -2.35 -6.98 -4.82
CA TRP A 25 -3.25 -8.11 -4.62
C TRP A 25 -3.31 -8.50 -3.14
N PHE A 26 -4.50 -8.37 -2.56
CA PHE A 26 -4.79 -8.81 -1.20
C PHE A 26 -5.19 -10.30 -1.16
N ASN A 27 -4.50 -11.09 -0.34
CA ASN A 27 -4.66 -12.54 -0.24
C ASN A 27 -5.73 -12.98 0.77
N GLY A 28 -6.35 -12.05 1.50
CA GLY A 28 -7.37 -12.33 2.53
C GLY A 28 -6.84 -12.30 3.95
N ASP A 29 -5.52 -12.35 4.15
CA ASP A 29 -4.88 -12.27 5.46
C ASP A 29 -4.08 -10.95 5.61
N PRO A 30 -4.52 -10.02 6.48
CA PRO A 30 -3.84 -8.74 6.67
C PRO A 30 -2.49 -8.84 7.39
N GLN A 31 -2.09 -10.00 7.92
CA GLN A 31 -0.79 -10.20 8.57
C GLN A 31 0.21 -10.96 7.69
N SER A 32 -0.25 -11.51 6.56
CA SER A 32 0.57 -12.35 5.70
C SER A 32 1.51 -11.52 4.82
N GLU A 33 2.82 -11.71 4.96
CA GLU A 33 3.83 -11.14 4.07
C GLU A 33 3.79 -11.73 2.65
N ASN A 34 2.89 -12.68 2.36
CA ASN A 34 2.62 -13.17 1.00
C ASN A 34 1.71 -12.23 0.18
N ASN A 35 1.25 -11.12 0.77
CA ASN A 35 0.53 -10.10 0.02
C ASN A 35 1.46 -9.41 -0.98
N ALA A 36 0.94 -9.09 -2.17
CA ALA A 36 1.69 -8.34 -3.17
C ALA A 36 1.69 -6.86 -2.77
N ILE A 37 2.71 -6.42 -2.04
CA ILE A 37 2.77 -5.07 -1.47
C ILE A 37 2.77 -3.98 -2.54
N ASN A 38 2.17 -2.84 -2.20
CA ASN A 38 2.18 -1.64 -3.04
C ASN A 38 2.55 -0.42 -2.20
N THR A 39 3.48 0.39 -2.69
CA THR A 39 4.02 1.56 -1.96
C THR A 39 3.32 2.88 -2.32
N GLY A 40 2.25 2.80 -3.11
CA GLY A 40 1.41 3.94 -3.47
C GLY A 40 0.58 4.51 -2.31
N PHE A 41 0.39 3.73 -1.24
CA PHE A 41 -0.16 4.20 0.02
C PHE A 41 0.39 3.38 1.21
N TYR A 42 0.89 4.07 2.22
CA TYR A 42 1.20 3.47 3.52
C TYR A 42 0.98 4.47 4.65
N PHE A 43 0.69 3.94 5.84
CA PHE A 43 0.55 4.68 7.08
C PHE A 43 1.47 4.04 8.12
N THR A 44 2.36 4.83 8.71
CA THR A 44 3.38 4.34 9.64
C THR A 44 3.22 5.02 10.99
N ARG A 45 3.45 4.26 12.06
CA ARG A 45 3.77 4.83 13.36
C ARG A 45 5.22 5.31 13.32
N SER A 46 5.51 6.44 13.97
CA SER A 46 6.89 6.90 14.12
C SER A 46 7.50 6.24 15.34
N ASN A 47 8.45 5.34 15.15
CA ASN A 47 9.22 4.69 16.21
C ASN A 47 10.57 4.21 15.67
N ASN A 48 11.45 3.72 16.54
CA ASN A 48 12.79 3.30 16.15
C ASN A 48 12.78 2.19 15.09
N LYS A 49 11.80 1.28 15.13
CA LYS A 49 11.71 0.17 14.16
C LYS A 49 11.38 0.69 12.76
N THR A 50 10.41 1.60 12.65
CA THR A 50 10.01 2.17 11.36
C THR A 50 11.07 3.12 10.81
N ILE A 51 11.80 3.83 11.67
CA ILE A 51 12.98 4.60 11.27
C ILE A 51 14.04 3.68 10.64
N SER A 52 14.43 2.60 11.32
CA SER A 52 15.39 1.63 10.78
C SER A 52 14.91 0.96 9.51
N LEU A 53 13.60 0.71 9.38
CA LEU A 53 12.99 0.22 8.15
C LEU A 53 13.22 1.20 6.99
N PHE A 54 12.88 2.47 7.15
CA PHE A 54 13.04 3.46 6.09
C PHE A 54 14.51 3.70 5.73
N GLU A 55 15.42 3.74 6.71
CA GLU A 55 16.86 3.85 6.47
C GLU A 55 17.39 2.66 5.67
N THR A 56 17.05 1.44 6.08
CA THR A 56 17.45 0.21 5.39
C THR A 56 16.89 0.16 3.97
N TRP A 57 15.61 0.47 3.82
CA TRP A 57 14.92 0.44 2.55
C TRP A 57 15.48 1.47 1.56
N TYR A 58 15.57 2.74 1.95
CA TYR A 58 16.09 3.78 1.07
C TYR A 58 17.59 3.62 0.80
N GLY A 59 18.37 3.21 1.80
CA GLY A 59 19.79 2.90 1.63
C GLY A 59 20.01 1.74 0.64
N ARG A 60 19.13 0.73 0.63
CA ARG A 60 19.19 -0.35 -0.37
C ARG A 60 18.70 0.12 -1.74
N LYS A 61 17.64 0.92 -1.78
CA LYS A 61 17.03 1.44 -3.01
C LYS A 61 18.05 2.23 -3.82
N ASP A 62 18.83 3.10 -3.16
CA ASP A 62 19.82 3.97 -3.83
C ASP A 62 20.97 3.17 -4.47
N ASN A 63 21.17 1.92 -4.05
CA ASN A 63 22.18 1.01 -4.58
C ASN A 63 21.61 -0.11 -5.47
N SER A 64 20.32 -0.08 -5.80
CA SER A 64 19.64 -1.14 -6.55
C SER A 64 19.35 -0.72 -7.99
N SER A 65 20.32 -0.94 -8.89
CA SER A 65 20.16 -0.61 -10.31
C SER A 65 19.02 -1.40 -10.96
N GLY A 66 18.13 -0.69 -11.67
CA GLY A 66 17.03 -1.28 -12.43
C GLY A 66 15.81 -1.70 -11.60
N LYS A 67 15.82 -1.50 -10.28
CA LYS A 67 14.68 -1.78 -9.40
C LYS A 67 13.93 -0.50 -9.02
N LYS A 68 12.61 -0.59 -8.93
CA LYS A 68 11.79 0.46 -8.32
C LYS A 68 11.85 0.33 -6.81
N GLU A 69 11.42 1.39 -6.14
CA GLU A 69 11.34 1.46 -4.69
C GLU A 69 10.48 0.32 -4.08
N GLN A 70 9.32 0.02 -4.67
CA GLN A 70 8.47 -1.11 -4.30
C GLN A 70 9.18 -2.46 -4.47
N ASP A 71 9.91 -2.65 -5.57
CA ASP A 71 10.62 -3.91 -5.84
C ASP A 71 11.67 -4.17 -4.75
N VAL A 72 12.38 -3.13 -4.33
CA VAL A 72 13.38 -3.22 -3.25
C VAL A 72 12.73 -3.53 -1.91
N LEU A 73 11.57 -2.93 -1.59
CA LEU A 73 10.85 -3.27 -0.36
C LEU A 73 10.40 -4.73 -0.37
N PHE A 74 9.91 -5.20 -1.52
CA PHE A 74 9.46 -6.58 -1.69
C PHE A 74 10.62 -7.57 -1.50
N ASP A 75 11.80 -7.30 -2.07
CA ASP A 75 13.00 -8.12 -1.83
C ASP A 75 13.40 -8.14 -0.35
N LEU A 76 13.35 -6.99 0.33
CA LEU A 76 13.70 -6.91 1.75
C LEU A 76 12.69 -7.66 2.62
N MET A 77 11.39 -7.49 2.36
CA MET A 77 10.32 -8.23 3.03
C MET A 77 10.50 -9.74 2.84
N THR A 78 10.71 -10.21 1.61
CA THR A 78 10.92 -11.64 1.32
C THR A 78 12.22 -12.18 1.93
N ALA A 79 13.21 -11.32 2.18
CA ALA A 79 14.41 -11.65 2.95
C ALA A 79 14.21 -11.63 4.48
N GLY A 80 12.99 -11.40 4.97
CA GLY A 80 12.62 -11.42 6.38
C GLY A 80 12.92 -10.13 7.15
N MET A 81 13.12 -9.01 6.46
CA MET A 81 13.53 -7.74 7.08
C MET A 81 12.53 -7.22 8.13
N PHE A 82 11.22 -7.40 7.95
CA PHE A 82 10.24 -6.98 8.96
C PHE A 82 10.42 -7.73 10.28
N GLY A 83 10.61 -9.05 10.23
CA GLY A 83 10.93 -9.87 11.40
C GLY A 83 12.26 -9.47 12.06
N GLN A 84 13.30 -9.21 11.26
CA GLN A 84 14.62 -8.79 11.77
C GLN A 84 14.56 -7.44 12.51
N LEU A 85 13.75 -6.50 12.03
CA LEU A 85 13.56 -5.19 12.65
C LEU A 85 12.45 -5.18 13.72
N GLY A 86 11.74 -6.31 13.90
CA GLY A 86 10.57 -6.41 14.77
C GLY A 86 9.41 -5.50 14.38
N VAL A 87 9.33 -5.11 13.10
CA VAL A 87 8.24 -4.32 12.51
C VAL A 87 7.04 -5.23 12.33
N HIS A 88 5.88 -4.79 12.80
CA HIS A 88 4.62 -5.49 12.56
C HIS A 88 3.83 -4.81 11.43
N PRO A 89 3.88 -5.36 10.21
CA PRO A 89 3.10 -4.85 9.10
C PRO A 89 1.63 -5.28 9.21
N ARG A 90 0.76 -4.48 8.60
CA ARG A 90 -0.61 -4.85 8.29
C ARG A 90 -0.91 -4.48 6.84
N PHE A 91 -1.30 -5.47 6.06
CA PHE A 91 -1.64 -5.31 4.65
C PHE A 91 -3.11 -4.90 4.52
N LEU A 92 -3.35 -3.88 3.70
CA LEU A 92 -4.65 -3.25 3.54
C LEU A 92 -5.43 -3.93 2.41
N ASP A 93 -6.67 -4.27 2.70
CA ASP A 93 -7.57 -4.91 1.75
C ASP A 93 -7.92 -4.00 0.58
N THR A 94 -7.73 -4.52 -0.63
CA THR A 94 -8.07 -3.90 -1.92
C THR A 94 -9.53 -3.47 -2.04
N VAL A 95 -10.45 -4.05 -1.25
CA VAL A 95 -11.86 -3.59 -1.20
C VAL A 95 -11.96 -2.13 -0.75
N TYR A 96 -11.12 -1.72 0.21
CA TYR A 96 -11.12 -0.36 0.77
C TYR A 96 -9.99 0.50 0.18
N PHE A 97 -8.81 -0.09 -0.02
CA PHE A 97 -7.61 0.57 -0.55
C PHE A 97 -7.36 0.07 -1.97
N SER A 98 -8.26 0.44 -2.88
CA SER A 98 -8.34 -0.11 -4.24
C SER A 98 -7.22 0.39 -5.14
N GLY A 99 -7.00 -0.33 -6.22
CA GLY A 99 -6.25 0.12 -7.38
C GLY A 99 -6.59 -0.71 -8.61
N PHE A 100 -6.03 -0.37 -9.77
CA PHE A 100 -6.37 -1.02 -11.05
C PHE A 100 -5.66 -2.36 -11.28
N CYS A 101 -4.77 -2.82 -10.38
CA CYS A 101 -4.32 -4.22 -10.39
C CYS A 101 -5.44 -5.16 -9.92
N LYS A 102 -6.30 -4.70 -9.00
CA LYS A 102 -7.46 -5.42 -8.48
C LYS A 102 -8.53 -4.40 -8.05
N ASP A 103 -9.50 -4.20 -8.93
CA ASP A 103 -10.59 -3.26 -8.69
C ASP A 103 -11.49 -3.75 -7.56
N SER A 104 -11.88 -2.84 -6.66
CA SER A 104 -12.98 -3.07 -5.73
C SER A 104 -14.30 -3.13 -6.49
N THR A 105 -15.15 -4.08 -6.16
CA THR A 105 -16.50 -4.21 -6.74
C THR A 105 -17.53 -3.33 -6.03
N ASP A 106 -17.15 -2.62 -4.95
CA ASP A 106 -18.04 -1.75 -4.18
C ASP A 106 -17.44 -0.35 -3.98
N ILE A 107 -17.75 0.56 -4.90
CA ILE A 107 -17.32 1.96 -4.85
C ILE A 107 -17.78 2.69 -3.57
N LYS A 108 -18.83 2.21 -2.89
CA LYS A 108 -19.30 2.83 -1.64
C LYS A 108 -18.35 2.55 -0.50
N ALA A 109 -17.68 1.39 -0.50
CA ALA A 109 -16.69 0.99 0.49
C ALA A 109 -15.30 1.60 0.24
N VAL A 110 -14.97 1.96 -1.01
CA VAL A 110 -13.63 2.45 -1.38
C VAL A 110 -13.28 3.74 -0.64
N ILE A 111 -12.08 3.74 -0.06
CA ILE A 111 -11.49 4.86 0.67
C ILE A 111 -10.44 5.56 -0.18
N THR A 112 -9.49 4.80 -0.73
CA THR A 112 -8.46 5.34 -1.63
C THR A 112 -8.42 4.54 -2.90
N VAL A 113 -8.09 5.20 -4.01
CA VAL A 113 -7.77 4.55 -5.28
C VAL A 113 -6.37 4.95 -5.71
N HIS A 114 -5.49 3.98 -5.87
CA HIS A 114 -4.17 4.18 -6.45
C HIS A 114 -4.14 3.71 -7.90
N ALA A 115 -3.50 4.48 -8.78
CA ALA A 115 -3.43 4.15 -10.21
C ALA A 115 -2.28 3.18 -10.53
N ASN A 116 -2.17 2.06 -9.83
CA ASN A 116 -1.27 0.94 -10.14
C ASN A 116 -1.72 0.23 -11.42
N CYS A 117 -0.87 -0.63 -11.97
CA CYS A 117 -1.13 -1.42 -13.20
C CYS A 117 -1.53 -0.64 -14.47
N CYS A 118 -1.49 0.70 -14.48
CA CYS A 118 -1.62 1.51 -15.69
C CYS A 118 -0.30 1.65 -16.45
N ARG A 119 -0.33 1.48 -17.78
CA ARG A 119 0.88 1.55 -18.64
C ARG A 119 1.32 2.96 -19.04
N SER A 120 0.43 3.96 -18.98
CA SER A 120 0.73 5.34 -19.40
C SER A 120 0.07 6.38 -18.50
N ILE A 121 0.57 7.61 -18.54
CA ILE A 121 -0.03 8.75 -17.82
C ILE A 121 -1.47 9.01 -18.31
N ASN A 122 -1.71 8.93 -19.62
CA ASN A 122 -3.05 9.13 -20.18
C ASN A 122 -4.04 8.08 -19.68
N ALA A 123 -3.62 6.81 -19.59
CA ALA A 123 -4.44 5.75 -18.99
C ALA A 123 -4.74 6.06 -17.52
N LYS A 124 -3.72 6.42 -16.72
CA LYS A 124 -3.90 6.80 -15.31
C LYS A 124 -4.92 7.94 -15.14
N VAL A 125 -4.83 8.99 -15.96
CA VAL A 125 -5.75 10.13 -15.91
C VAL A 125 -7.17 9.70 -16.31
N GLY A 126 -7.31 8.91 -17.37
CA GLY A 126 -8.60 8.39 -17.83
C GLY A 126 -9.29 7.53 -16.76
N ASP A 127 -8.58 6.54 -16.22
CA ASP A 127 -9.12 5.60 -15.24
C ASP A 127 -9.51 6.31 -13.93
N LEU A 128 -8.66 7.21 -13.42
CA LEU A 128 -8.98 8.02 -12.23
C LEU A 128 -10.15 8.98 -12.48
N THR A 129 -10.30 9.51 -13.70
CA THR A 129 -11.44 10.37 -14.05
C THR A 129 -12.75 9.58 -14.05
N ALA A 130 -12.74 8.34 -14.54
CA ALA A 130 -13.90 7.44 -14.49
C ALA A 130 -14.30 7.14 -13.04
N VAL A 131 -13.33 6.76 -12.20
CA VAL A 131 -13.53 6.53 -10.76
C VAL A 131 -14.15 7.76 -10.09
N LEU A 132 -13.63 8.97 -10.36
CA LEU A 132 -14.17 10.20 -9.78
C LEU A 132 -15.62 10.46 -10.21
N ARG A 133 -15.95 10.21 -11.49
CA ARG A 133 -17.30 10.38 -12.02
C ARG A 133 -18.29 9.45 -11.33
N ASP A 134 -17.93 8.18 -11.13
CA ASP A 134 -18.80 7.21 -10.49
C ASP A 134 -18.93 7.44 -8.98
N TRP A 135 -17.84 7.83 -8.33
CA TRP A 135 -17.88 8.21 -6.92
C TRP A 135 -18.80 9.42 -6.65
N LYS A 136 -18.88 10.39 -7.57
CA LYS A 136 -19.80 11.54 -7.44
C LYS A 136 -21.28 11.19 -7.55
N ARG A 137 -21.63 9.94 -7.90
CA ARG A 137 -23.01 9.46 -8.06
C ARG A 137 -23.49 8.63 -6.85
N VAL A 138 -22.64 8.39 -5.86
CA VAL A 138 -22.92 7.54 -4.68
C VAL A 138 -22.88 8.30 -3.36
#